data_AF-D3AWG1-F1
#
_entry.id   AF-D3AWG1-F1
#
_cell.length_a   1.000
_cell.length_b   1.000
_cell.length_c   1.000
_cell.angle_alpha   90.00
_cell.angle_beta   90.00
_cell.angle_gamma   90.00
#
_symmetry.space_group_name_H-M   'P 1'
#
loop_
_entity.id
_entity.type
_entity.pdbx_description
1 polymer ?
#
loop_
_entity_poly.entity_id
_entity_poly.type
_entity_poly.pdbx_seq_one_letter_code
_entity_poly.pdbx_strand_id
1 'polypeptide(L)'
;MDRLNIILVLGLLFVAVNGDIWQQCEGNVNPTFSITSLTLQPDPPVIGKSVVVNAVGTLSEQVTSGNSVFTIQFYIAGAWRNLPTFKNDVCSVVKCPVAQGPFSFSTTIPIPFITPRGQYRGQFIVTDQSNRNITCLTFATQLN
;
A
#
# COMPACT_ATOMS: atom_id res chain seq x y z
N MET A 1 -54.93 -26.10 -6.79
CA MET A 1 -53.63 -26.72 -6.52
C MET A 1 -52.97 -26.90 -7.86
N ASP A 2 -51.96 -26.12 -8.18
CA ASP A 2 -50.81 -26.54 -8.98
C ASP A 2 -49.71 -25.48 -8.86
N ARG A 3 -48.51 -25.98 -8.64
CA ARG A 3 -47.48 -25.31 -7.85
C ARG A 3 -46.60 -24.38 -8.67
N LEU A 4 -46.41 -23.20 -8.08
CA LEU A 4 -45.27 -22.29 -8.16
C LEU A 4 -43.92 -23.00 -8.41
N ASN A 5 -43.20 -22.62 -9.46
CA ASN A 5 -41.76 -22.92 -9.58
C ASN A 5 -41.03 -21.80 -10.34
N ILE A 6 -40.81 -20.67 -9.65
CA ILE A 6 -39.89 -19.61 -10.11
C ILE A 6 -38.51 -19.98 -9.57
N ILE A 7 -37.65 -20.52 -10.44
CA ILE A 7 -36.23 -20.77 -10.10
C ILE A 7 -35.49 -19.44 -10.27
N LEU A 8 -35.35 -18.70 -9.17
CA LEU A 8 -34.53 -17.50 -9.12
C LEU A 8 -33.06 -17.93 -8.94
N VAL A 9 -32.34 -18.16 -10.04
CA VAL A 9 -30.89 -18.39 -9.99
C VAL A 9 -30.22 -17.04 -9.76
N LEU A 10 -30.16 -16.63 -8.49
CA LEU A 10 -29.34 -15.52 -8.05
C LEU A 10 -27.88 -15.98 -8.17
N GLY A 11 -27.26 -15.75 -9.32
CA GLY A 11 -25.83 -15.97 -9.52
C GLY A 11 -25.06 -15.12 -8.53
N LEU A 12 -24.61 -15.73 -7.43
CA LEU A 12 -23.54 -15.22 -6.60
C LEU A 12 -22.28 -15.17 -7.49
N LEU A 13 -22.11 -14.05 -8.18
CA LEU A 13 -20.81 -13.61 -8.63
C LEU A 13 -19.97 -13.45 -7.36
N PHE A 14 -19.25 -14.51 -6.99
CA PHE A 14 -18.09 -14.39 -6.13
C PHE A 14 -17.11 -13.51 -6.90
N VAL A 15 -17.22 -12.20 -6.70
CA VAL A 15 -16.11 -11.31 -7.00
C VAL A 15 -15.02 -11.77 -6.05
N ALA A 16 -14.03 -12.48 -6.57
CA ALA A 16 -12.80 -12.72 -5.85
C ALA A 16 -12.17 -11.34 -5.63
N VAL A 17 -12.51 -10.71 -4.52
CA VAL A 17 -11.77 -9.55 -4.02
C VAL A 17 -10.41 -10.11 -3.64
N ASN A 18 -9.46 -10.05 -4.58
CA ASN A 18 -8.05 -10.03 -4.22
C ASN A 18 -7.90 -8.73 -3.41
N GLY A 19 -8.10 -8.86 -2.10
CA GLY A 19 -8.00 -7.72 -1.19
C GLY A 19 -6.56 -7.27 -1.21
N ASP A 20 -6.29 -6.20 -1.95
CA ASP A 20 -5.04 -5.47 -1.87
C ASP A 20 -4.73 -5.24 -0.37
N ILE A 21 -3.51 -5.59 0.06
CA ILE A 21 -3.12 -5.46 1.47
C ILE A 21 -3.09 -4.00 1.93
N TRP A 22 -3.13 -3.05 0.98
CA TRP A 22 -3.07 -1.61 1.23
C TRP A 22 -4.44 -0.96 1.37
N GLN A 23 -4.51 0.05 2.21
CA GLN A 23 -5.65 0.94 2.38
C GLN A 23 -5.15 2.38 2.49
N GLN A 24 -6.00 3.36 2.18
CA GLN A 24 -5.69 4.76 2.47
C GLN A 24 -5.78 5.00 3.99
N CYS A 25 -4.91 5.84 4.54
CA CYS A 25 -5.02 6.23 5.94
C CYS A 25 -6.34 6.97 6.20
N GLU A 26 -6.94 6.72 7.36
CA GLU A 26 -8.00 7.60 7.87
C GLU A 26 -7.46 9.03 8.01
N GLY A 27 -8.22 10.02 7.53
CA GLY A 27 -7.80 11.41 7.57
C GLY A 27 -6.72 11.81 6.55
N ASN A 28 -6.44 10.99 5.53
CA ASN A 28 -5.64 11.41 4.37
C ASN A 28 -6.43 12.42 3.51
N VAL A 29 -6.60 13.64 4.02
CA VAL A 29 -7.41 14.69 3.39
C VAL A 29 -6.59 15.35 2.27
N ASN A 30 -7.12 15.31 1.05
CA ASN A 30 -6.57 15.95 -0.15
C ASN A 30 -5.07 15.62 -0.41
N PRO A 31 -4.69 14.33 -0.54
CA PRO A 31 -3.34 13.97 -0.91
C PRO A 31 -2.99 14.50 -2.30
N THR A 32 -1.75 14.95 -2.50
CA THR A 32 -1.33 15.49 -3.80
C THR A 32 -1.09 14.40 -4.84
N PHE A 33 -0.99 13.12 -4.45
CA PHE A 33 -0.95 11.98 -5.36
C PHE A 33 -2.25 11.17 -5.32
N SER A 34 -3.03 11.27 -6.38
CA SER A 34 -4.22 10.45 -6.59
C SER A 34 -3.82 9.13 -7.25
N ILE A 35 -3.73 8.08 -6.44
CA ILE A 35 -3.35 6.73 -6.88
C ILE A 35 -4.53 6.10 -7.61
N THR A 36 -4.30 5.68 -8.86
CA THR A 36 -5.28 4.93 -9.68
C THR A 36 -4.99 3.44 -9.70
N SER A 37 -3.73 3.04 -9.48
CA SER A 37 -3.35 1.63 -9.34
C SER A 37 -2.20 1.49 -8.35
N LEU A 38 -2.32 0.55 -7.43
CA LEU A 38 -1.26 0.09 -6.54
C LEU A 38 -1.23 -1.43 -6.63
N THR A 39 -0.06 -2.00 -6.91
CA THR A 39 0.10 -3.45 -7.07
C THR A 39 1.36 -3.95 -6.40
N LEU A 40 1.33 -5.19 -5.96
CA LEU A 40 2.46 -5.92 -5.39
C LEU A 40 2.66 -7.22 -6.16
N GLN A 41 3.92 -7.59 -6.37
CA GLN A 41 4.25 -8.88 -6.95
C GLN A 41 5.50 -9.48 -6.28
N PRO A 42 5.40 -10.61 -5.57
CA PRO A 42 4.18 -11.37 -5.29
C PRO A 42 3.24 -10.66 -4.29
N ASP A 43 1.95 -10.96 -4.39
CA ASP A 43 0.90 -10.54 -3.43
C ASP A 43 0.14 -11.78 -2.92
N PRO A 44 0.19 -12.11 -1.62
CA PRO A 44 0.94 -11.42 -0.57
C PRO A 44 2.46 -11.55 -0.76
N PRO A 45 3.25 -10.63 -0.16
CA PRO A 45 4.70 -10.72 -0.21
C PRO A 45 5.23 -12.04 0.39
N VAL A 46 6.36 -12.54 -0.12
CA VAL A 46 6.91 -13.85 0.26
C VAL A 46 8.27 -13.68 0.95
N ILE A 47 8.43 -14.31 2.11
CA ILE A 47 9.69 -14.30 2.86
C ILE A 47 10.83 -14.85 2.01
N GLY A 48 11.98 -14.16 2.02
CA GLY A 48 13.16 -14.53 1.22
C GLY A 48 13.08 -14.13 -0.26
N LYS A 49 11.99 -13.50 -0.71
CA LYS A 49 11.85 -12.96 -2.07
C LYS A 49 11.77 -11.45 -2.05
N SER A 50 12.10 -10.84 -3.18
CA SER A 50 11.80 -9.43 -3.38
C SER A 50 10.35 -9.25 -3.81
N VAL A 51 9.70 -8.21 -3.32
CA VAL A 51 8.38 -7.76 -3.78
C VAL A 51 8.56 -6.50 -4.63
N VAL A 52 7.94 -6.50 -5.81
CA VAL A 52 7.86 -5.31 -6.66
C VAL A 52 6.58 -4.57 -6.31
N VAL A 53 6.69 -3.30 -5.96
CA VAL A 53 5.56 -2.39 -5.71
C VAL A 53 5.47 -1.43 -6.88
N ASN A 54 4.30 -1.37 -7.53
CA ASN A 54 4.04 -0.40 -8.59
C ASN A 54 2.86 0.50 -8.18
N ALA A 55 3.07 1.81 -8.24
CA ALA A 55 2.05 2.82 -8.04
C ALA A 55 1.91 3.66 -9.31
N VAL A 56 0.68 3.83 -9.79
CA VAL A 56 0.33 4.69 -10.92
C VAL A 56 -0.77 5.64 -10.48
N GLY A 57 -0.69 6.89 -10.93
CA GLY A 57 -1.67 7.89 -10.58
C GLY A 57 -1.36 9.25 -11.19
N THR A 58 -1.90 10.30 -10.57
CA THR A 58 -1.71 11.68 -10.99
C THR A 58 -1.32 12.54 -9.80
N LEU A 59 -0.23 13.29 -9.94
CA LEU A 59 0.16 14.36 -9.02
C LEU A 59 -0.63 15.62 -9.35
N SER A 60 -1.31 16.20 -8.36
CA SER A 60 -2.04 17.46 -8.50
C SER A 60 -1.12 18.66 -8.54
N GLU A 61 0.13 18.52 -8.09
CA GLU A 61 1.10 19.61 -7.90
C GLU A 61 2.54 19.11 -8.10
N GLN A 62 3.48 20.04 -8.34
CA GLN A 62 4.90 19.71 -8.44
C GLN A 62 5.46 19.35 -7.05
N VAL A 63 6.25 18.27 -6.99
CA VAL A 63 7.00 17.87 -5.78
C VAL A 63 8.47 18.25 -5.97
N THR A 64 8.97 19.16 -5.14
CA THR A 64 10.35 19.67 -5.21
C THR A 64 11.25 19.10 -4.12
N SER A 65 10.67 18.73 -2.99
CA SER A 65 11.30 18.02 -1.88
C SER A 65 10.24 17.26 -1.09
N GLY A 66 10.64 16.40 -0.16
CA GLY A 66 9.69 15.70 0.68
C GLY A 66 10.32 14.66 1.58
N ASN A 67 9.53 14.11 2.49
CA ASN A 67 9.95 13.06 3.41
C ASN A 67 9.02 11.86 3.29
N SER A 68 9.55 10.67 3.50
CA SER A 68 8.79 9.43 3.65
C SER A 68 9.07 8.80 5.00
N VAL A 69 8.02 8.26 5.63
CA VAL A 69 8.09 7.53 6.89
C VAL A 69 7.34 6.23 6.74
N PHE A 70 8.04 5.10 6.90
CA PHE A 70 7.45 3.77 6.90
C PHE A 70 7.57 3.14 8.28
N THR A 71 6.43 2.82 8.88
CA THR A 71 6.32 2.16 10.17
C THR A 71 5.74 0.78 9.98
N ILE A 72 6.32 -0.21 10.66
CA ILE A 72 5.89 -1.61 10.58
C ILE A 72 5.73 -2.13 12.00
N GLN A 73 4.70 -2.93 12.22
CA GLN A 73 4.43 -3.66 13.45
C GLN A 73 4.32 -5.15 13.16
N PHE A 74 4.87 -5.96 14.06
CA PHE A 74 4.77 -7.41 14.05
C PHE A 74 3.97 -7.89 15.26
N TYR A 75 3.04 -8.82 15.06
CA TYR A 75 2.26 -9.40 16.15
C TYR A 75 3.00 -10.59 16.78
N ILE A 76 3.38 -10.47 18.05
CA ILE A 76 4.11 -11.49 18.79
C ILE A 76 3.67 -11.51 20.25
N ALA A 77 3.55 -12.71 20.83
CA ALA A 77 3.19 -12.92 22.24
C ALA A 77 1.94 -12.14 22.67
N GLY A 78 0.90 -12.14 21.82
CA GLY A 78 -0.40 -11.53 22.12
C GLY A 78 -0.48 -10.02 21.88
N ALA A 79 0.55 -9.36 21.36
CA ALA A 79 0.54 -7.92 21.17
C ALA A 79 1.39 -7.44 19.97
N TRP A 80 1.06 -6.26 19.46
CA TRP A 80 1.83 -5.60 18.39
C TRP A 80 3.14 -5.02 18.94
N ARG A 81 4.22 -5.18 18.17
CA ARG A 81 5.55 -4.61 18.47
C ARG A 81 6.03 -3.81 17.28
N ASN A 82 6.49 -2.59 17.53
CA ASN A 82 7.11 -1.75 16.49
C ASN A 82 8.43 -2.38 16.03
N LEU A 83 8.59 -2.48 14.72
CA LEU A 83 9.89 -2.66 14.09
C LEU A 83 10.55 -1.30 13.87
N PRO A 84 11.83 -1.25 13.45
CA PRO A 84 12.48 0.01 13.12
C PRO A 84 11.67 0.82 12.10
N THR A 85 11.55 2.11 12.36
CA THR A 85 10.93 3.06 11.42
C THR A 85 11.94 3.43 10.34
N PHE A 86 11.53 3.32 9.08
CA PHE A 86 12.34 3.75 7.94
C PHE A 86 11.96 5.17 7.55
N LYS A 87 12.96 6.03 7.38
CA LYS A 87 12.78 7.42 6.96
C LYS A 87 13.69 7.69 5.78
N ASN A 88 13.15 8.26 4.71
CA ASN A 88 13.94 8.66 3.53
C ASN A 88 13.49 10.02 3.02
N ASP A 89 14.42 10.73 2.39
CA ASP A 89 14.12 11.89 1.56
C ASP A 89 13.46 11.42 0.24
N VAL A 90 12.37 12.05 -0.18
CA VAL A 90 11.66 11.67 -1.41
C VAL A 90 12.56 11.78 -2.64
N CYS A 91 13.37 12.83 -2.73
CA CYS A 91 14.26 13.09 -3.85
C CYS A 91 15.51 12.21 -3.87
N SER A 92 15.78 11.46 -2.80
CA SER A 92 16.76 10.36 -2.81
C SER A 92 16.25 9.11 -3.55
N VAL A 93 14.93 8.97 -3.70
CA VAL A 93 14.27 7.80 -4.30
C VAL A 93 13.73 8.10 -5.69
N VAL A 94 13.27 9.33 -5.94
CA VAL A 94 12.77 9.79 -7.25
C VAL A 94 13.52 11.04 -7.71
N LYS A 95 13.65 11.23 -9.02
CA LYS A 95 14.31 12.42 -9.57
C LYS A 95 13.43 13.66 -9.39
N CYS A 96 13.84 14.56 -8.51
CA CYS A 96 13.19 15.86 -8.32
C CYS A 96 13.73 16.94 -9.29
N PRO A 97 12.91 17.97 -9.61
CA PRO A 97 11.50 18.09 -9.25
C PRO A 97 10.63 17.11 -10.06
N VAL A 98 9.64 16.51 -9.40
CA VAL A 98 8.62 15.70 -10.06
C VAL A 98 7.49 16.63 -10.50
N ALA A 99 7.28 16.73 -11.81
CA ALA A 99 6.26 17.60 -12.36
C ALA A 99 4.84 17.15 -11.98
N GLN A 100 3.91 18.12 -11.93
CA GLN A 100 2.48 17.85 -11.85
C GLN A 100 2.03 17.03 -13.08
N GLY A 101 1.05 16.15 -12.88
CA GLY A 101 0.47 15.32 -13.93
C GLY A 101 0.61 13.82 -13.69
N PRO A 102 0.46 12.99 -14.73
CA PRO A 102 0.58 11.54 -14.63
C PRO A 102 1.94 11.14 -14.06
N PHE A 103 1.93 10.27 -13.05
CA PHE A 103 3.11 9.78 -12.37
C PHE A 103 3.02 8.27 -12.15
N SER A 104 4.14 7.60 -12.37
CA SER A 104 4.30 6.16 -12.14
C SER A 104 5.59 5.90 -11.39
N PHE A 105 5.51 5.06 -10.37
CA PHE A 105 6.63 4.69 -9.52
C PHE A 105 6.67 3.18 -9.38
N SER A 106 7.86 2.61 -9.52
CA SER A 106 8.12 1.19 -9.32
C SER A 106 9.34 1.03 -8.43
N THR A 107 9.24 0.20 -7.40
CA THR A 107 10.36 -0.12 -6.51
C THR A 107 10.35 -1.59 -6.15
N THR A 108 11.54 -2.13 -5.90
CA THR A 108 11.73 -3.51 -5.45
C THR A 108 12.19 -3.51 -4.00
N ILE A 109 11.43 -4.16 -3.13
CA ILE A 109 11.71 -4.25 -1.70
C ILE A 109 12.10 -5.70 -1.39
N PRO A 110 13.33 -5.95 -0.90
CA PRO A 110 13.72 -7.29 -0.47
C PRO A 110 13.04 -7.63 0.85
N ILE A 111 12.45 -8.83 0.95
CA ILE A 111 12.00 -9.40 2.23
C ILE A 111 13.05 -10.43 2.68
N PRO A 112 13.85 -10.14 3.72
CA PRO A 112 14.91 -11.02 4.16
C PRO A 112 14.39 -12.41 4.55
N PHE A 113 15.18 -13.46 4.33
CA PHE A 113 14.82 -14.83 4.73
C PHE A 113 14.71 -15.01 6.26
N ILE A 114 15.33 -14.11 7.04
CA ILE A 114 15.25 -14.06 8.50
C ILE A 114 13.96 -13.39 9.02
N THR A 115 13.10 -12.89 8.14
CA THR A 115 11.82 -12.26 8.50
C THR A 115 10.95 -13.30 9.21
N PRO A 116 10.49 -13.04 10.45
CA PRO A 116 9.60 -13.95 11.15
C PRO A 116 8.30 -14.20 10.38
N ARG A 117 7.74 -15.40 10.53
CA ARG A 117 6.39 -15.70 10.06
C ARG A 117 5.37 -15.11 11.01
N GLY A 118 4.26 -14.58 10.48
CA GLY A 118 3.17 -14.04 11.29
C GLY A 118 2.50 -12.82 10.68
N GLN A 119 1.76 -12.11 11.53
CA GLN A 119 0.97 -10.95 11.13
C GLN A 119 1.80 -9.68 11.19
N TYR A 120 1.72 -8.92 10.11
CA TYR A 120 2.36 -7.62 9.95
C TYR A 120 1.30 -6.58 9.62
N ARG A 121 1.51 -5.37 10.13
CA ARG A 121 0.77 -4.20 9.69
C ARG A 121 1.69 -2.99 9.67
N GLY A 122 1.30 -1.94 8.99
CA GLY A 122 2.10 -0.74 8.98
C GLY A 122 1.44 0.44 8.34
N GLN A 123 2.16 1.54 8.32
CA GLN A 123 1.75 2.81 7.75
C GLN A 123 2.92 3.44 7.00
N PHE A 124 2.65 3.88 5.78
CA PHE A 124 3.56 4.62 4.92
C PHE A 124 2.99 6.01 4.68
N ILE A 125 3.71 7.04 5.13
CA ILE A 125 3.33 8.44 4.95
C ILE A 125 4.41 9.10 4.10
N VAL A 126 4.00 9.85 3.08
CA VAL A 126 4.89 10.66 2.26
C VAL A 126 4.37 12.09 2.27
N THR A 127 5.24 13.05 2.55
CA THR A 127 4.90 14.49 2.54
C THR A 127 5.75 15.28 1.55
N ASP A 128 5.20 16.37 1.02
CA ASP A 128 5.85 17.28 0.08
C ASP A 128 6.65 18.41 0.78
N GLN A 129 7.17 19.35 0.00
CA GLN A 129 7.90 20.54 0.46
C GLN A 129 7.10 21.44 1.43
N SER A 130 5.77 21.30 1.45
CA SER A 130 4.84 22.07 2.30
C SER A 130 4.33 21.23 3.48
N ASN A 131 4.93 20.07 3.73
CA ASN A 131 4.47 19.06 4.71
C ASN A 131 3.04 18.56 4.48
N ARG A 132 2.51 18.68 3.25
CA ARG A 132 1.22 18.08 2.91
C ARG A 132 1.43 16.65 2.46
N ASN A 133 0.44 15.80 2.67
CA ASN A 133 0.52 14.42 2.23
C ASN A 133 0.58 14.34 0.70
N ILE A 134 1.65 13.73 0.20
CA ILE A 134 1.67 13.18 -1.16
C ILE A 134 0.79 11.94 -1.16
N THR A 135 1.01 11.02 -0.23
CA THR A 135 0.15 9.86 -0.01
C THR A 135 0.27 9.38 1.43
N CYS A 136 -0.77 8.68 1.91
CA CYS A 136 -0.74 7.98 3.18
C CYS A 136 -1.44 6.64 3.01
N LEU A 137 -0.70 5.55 3.19
CA LEU A 137 -1.18 4.18 3.05
C LEU A 137 -0.98 3.43 4.36
N THR A 138 -1.91 2.55 4.69
CA THR A 138 -1.75 1.51 5.71
C THR A 138 -1.73 0.15 5.02
N PHE A 139 -1.13 -0.86 5.66
CA PHE A 139 -1.27 -2.23 5.21
C PHE A 139 -1.46 -3.19 6.38
N ALA A 140 -2.07 -4.35 6.08
CA ALA A 140 -2.10 -5.51 6.96
C ALA A 140 -1.93 -6.78 6.13
N THR A 141 -1.03 -7.66 6.53
CA THR A 141 -0.75 -8.91 5.81
C THR A 141 -0.26 -10.02 6.75
N GLN A 142 -0.31 -11.25 6.28
CA GLN A 142 0.21 -12.43 6.95
C GLN A 142 1.34 -13.01 6.09
N LEU A 143 2.56 -13.05 6.65
CA LEU A 143 3.72 -13.65 5.99
C LEU A 143 3.91 -15.09 6.48
N ASN A 144 3.99 -16.02 5.53
CA ASN A 144 4.14 -17.47 5.76
C ASN A 144 5.47 -18.01 5.23
#